data_AF-N1VQ32-F1
#
_entry.id   AF-N1VQ32-F1
#
_cell.length_a   1.000
_cell.length_b   1.000
_cell.length_c   1.000
_cell.angle_alpha   90.00
_cell.angle_beta   90.00
_cell.angle_gamma   90.00
#
_symmetry.space_group_name_H-M   'P 1'
#
loop_
_entity.id
_entity.type
_entity.pdbx_description
1 polymer ?
#
loop_
_entity_poly.entity_id
_entity_poly.type
_entity_poly.pdbx_seq_one_letter_code
_entity_poly.pdbx_strand_id
1 'polypeptide(L)'
;MKNTQSRSVLWIQRTYILFSIFALFFGLQLNAEGKKENQVLDWEGERKQFVHKIINIEELGLKSQTHYILENFAIHSGVDQTPIPIEQVEGNLKYLTLGYQLRKIESKFKSIALTSGSKEKITEFNPKVRIRVDAPYAYSPTDYFDTKVSLKNTALAIPPSESKGSWNSELWFAPKWDFPFFGRFAFDRIIDTASCPDAIYHEYTHLITGKYLGNNAIGRSLAEGISDYYAASLIDHPELYTHKTCEAVKRQLLVSSFRLDKEIGYYDSTIESDFKKDFVYIPSLLWQYRKFVGTELADVTIFQAIAKTNAGDRFFPEFINTLSTSLYKEIKKRSGEQIATELVQKLENTVWIPHGVYSEYSQKQTVFSIFPKNMVRIPNSDEKSNELCSDKNELEFFWKEVNLEEPTLRFYWNCNQVKLPLVIQMDQTNPANYLIQSNLHFINGKLRFASQSAENPNPKLSEENKILYLIMYNYIKDNYFYRKTMEKEIRLYLDSGNDLSHVENIRMEFAYLGNSKKRFRYTFPVSKDGWFE
;
A
#
# COMPACT_ATOMS: atom_id res chain seq x y z
N MET A 1 -12.71 4.97 -93.40
CA MET A 1 -12.12 5.30 -92.08
C MET A 1 -12.66 6.65 -91.60
N LYS A 2 -13.81 6.68 -90.92
CA LYS A 2 -14.36 7.85 -90.20
C LYS A 2 -15.31 7.32 -89.13
N ASN A 3 -14.81 7.01 -87.92
CA ASN A 3 -15.67 6.90 -86.72
C ASN A 3 -14.94 6.72 -85.38
N THR A 4 -13.61 6.80 -85.34
CA THR A 4 -12.85 6.63 -84.08
C THR A 4 -12.57 7.94 -83.34
N GLN A 5 -12.64 9.10 -83.98
CA GLN A 5 -12.36 10.40 -83.34
C GLN A 5 -13.53 10.98 -82.52
N SER A 6 -14.79 10.61 -82.80
CA SER A 6 -15.94 11.18 -82.09
C SER A 6 -16.19 10.55 -80.71
N ARG A 7 -15.83 9.27 -80.53
CA ARG A 7 -16.03 8.55 -79.25
C ARG A 7 -15.06 8.99 -78.15
N SER A 8 -13.82 9.35 -78.48
CA SER A 8 -12.83 9.75 -77.46
C SER A 8 -13.16 11.12 -76.85
N VAL A 9 -13.63 12.07 -77.66
CA VAL A 9 -14.01 13.42 -77.20
C VAL A 9 -15.24 13.38 -76.28
N LEU A 10 -16.24 12.55 -76.61
CA LEU A 10 -17.42 12.32 -75.77
C LEU A 10 -17.09 11.61 -74.45
N TRP A 11 -16.08 10.73 -74.46
CA TRP A 11 -15.63 10.06 -73.24
C TRP A 11 -14.89 11.03 -72.32
N ILE A 12 -13.97 11.83 -72.86
CA ILE A 12 -13.23 12.85 -72.10
C ILE A 12 -14.18 13.87 -71.46
N GLN A 13 -15.20 14.35 -72.20
CA GLN A 13 -16.20 15.27 -71.65
C GLN A 13 -17.02 14.63 -70.52
N ARG A 14 -17.43 13.36 -70.66
CA ARG A 14 -18.15 12.66 -69.59
C ARG A 14 -17.29 12.45 -68.35
N THR A 15 -16.01 12.13 -68.52
CA THR A 15 -15.07 12.00 -67.40
C THR A 15 -14.86 13.34 -66.70
N TYR A 16 -14.72 14.43 -67.46
CA TYR A 16 -14.59 15.77 -66.89
C TYR A 16 -15.85 16.19 -66.12
N ILE A 17 -17.04 15.98 -66.66
CA ILE A 17 -18.29 16.29 -65.96
C ILE A 17 -18.43 15.46 -64.68
N LEU A 18 -18.11 14.17 -64.71
CA LEU A 18 -18.11 13.32 -63.51
C LEU A 18 -17.07 13.77 -62.48
N PHE A 19 -15.88 14.17 -62.91
CA PHE A 19 -14.83 14.68 -62.02
C PHE A 19 -15.20 16.05 -61.43
N SER A 20 -15.83 16.92 -62.22
CA SER A 20 -16.32 18.23 -61.76
C SER A 20 -17.48 18.09 -60.78
N ILE A 21 -18.42 17.17 -61.01
CA ILE A 21 -19.50 16.86 -60.05
C ILE A 21 -18.91 16.26 -58.77
N PHE A 22 -17.94 15.33 -58.88
CA PHE A 22 -17.25 14.76 -57.73
C PHE A 22 -16.48 15.82 -56.93
N ALA A 23 -15.78 16.74 -57.59
CA ALA A 23 -15.09 17.86 -56.96
C ALA A 23 -16.06 18.87 -56.34
N LEU A 24 -17.24 19.09 -56.94
CA LEU A 24 -18.26 19.97 -56.38
C LEU A 24 -18.93 19.36 -55.13
N PHE A 25 -19.24 18.05 -55.15
CA PHE A 25 -19.80 17.35 -54.00
C PHE A 25 -18.80 17.21 -52.85
N PHE A 26 -17.52 16.92 -53.15
CA PHE A 26 -16.46 16.92 -52.13
C PHE A 26 -16.15 18.35 -51.63
N GLY A 27 -16.11 19.34 -52.52
CA GLY A 27 -15.86 20.73 -52.16
C GLY A 27 -16.97 21.35 -51.31
N LEU A 28 -18.23 20.95 -51.54
CA LEU A 28 -19.38 21.37 -50.72
C LEU A 28 -19.45 20.62 -49.38
N GLN A 29 -18.99 19.35 -49.30
CA GLN A 29 -18.85 18.65 -48.02
C GLN A 29 -17.64 19.11 -47.19
N LEU A 30 -16.60 19.68 -47.80
CA LEU A 30 -15.42 20.20 -47.10
C LEU A 30 -15.64 21.59 -46.49
N ASN A 31 -16.63 22.36 -46.94
CA ASN A 31 -16.94 23.69 -46.42
C ASN A 31 -18.16 23.75 -45.49
N ALA A 32 -18.73 22.60 -45.13
CA ALA A 32 -19.64 22.48 -44.00
C ALA A 32 -18.86 21.90 -42.81
N GLU A 33 -17.95 22.69 -42.23
CA GLU A 33 -17.52 22.48 -40.85
C GLU A 33 -18.72 22.72 -39.94
N GLY A 34 -19.61 21.72 -39.85
CA GLY A 34 -20.55 21.66 -38.75
C GLY A 34 -19.73 21.69 -37.47
N LYS A 35 -20.01 22.64 -36.58
CA LYS A 35 -19.42 22.68 -35.23
C LYS A 35 -19.48 21.28 -34.65
N LYS A 36 -18.32 20.64 -34.47
CA LYS A 36 -18.25 19.34 -33.82
C LYS A 36 -18.88 19.50 -32.44
N GLU A 37 -19.84 18.64 -32.12
CA GLU A 37 -20.50 18.67 -30.82
C GLU A 37 -19.45 18.54 -29.71
N ASN A 38 -19.58 19.35 -28.67
CA ASN A 38 -18.73 19.27 -27.50
C ASN A 38 -19.06 17.98 -26.74
N GLN A 39 -18.12 17.05 -26.74
CA GLN A 39 -18.26 15.75 -26.09
C GLN A 39 -17.07 15.47 -25.18
N VAL A 40 -17.32 14.71 -24.12
CA VAL A 40 -16.31 14.18 -23.19
C VAL A 40 -16.51 12.69 -22.99
N LEU A 41 -15.44 11.98 -22.62
CA LEU A 41 -15.58 10.64 -22.04
C LEU A 41 -15.92 10.76 -20.56
N ASP A 42 -17.06 10.22 -20.13
CA ASP A 42 -17.50 10.19 -18.73
C ASP A 42 -18.01 8.80 -18.33
N TRP A 43 -17.90 8.48 -17.04
CA TRP A 43 -18.22 7.15 -16.52
C TRP A 43 -19.73 6.97 -16.36
N GLU A 44 -20.29 5.96 -17.03
CA GLU A 44 -21.69 5.56 -16.89
C GLU A 44 -21.82 4.40 -15.87
N GLY A 45 -22.30 4.71 -14.67
CA GLY A 45 -22.28 3.78 -13.53
C GLY A 45 -23.05 2.47 -13.74
N GLU A 46 -24.17 2.50 -14.47
CA GLU A 46 -24.97 1.30 -14.74
C GLU A 46 -24.29 0.35 -15.71
N ARG A 47 -23.71 0.88 -16.80
CA ARG A 47 -23.00 0.08 -17.81
C ARG A 47 -21.58 -0.26 -17.39
N LYS A 48 -21.05 0.41 -16.37
CA LYS A 48 -19.67 0.30 -15.88
C LYS A 48 -18.65 0.45 -17.01
N GLN A 49 -18.79 1.53 -17.79
CA GLN A 49 -17.86 1.87 -18.86
C GLN A 49 -17.85 3.39 -19.12
N PHE A 50 -16.77 3.90 -19.72
CA PHE A 50 -16.76 5.27 -20.25
C PHE A 50 -17.59 5.38 -21.52
N VAL A 51 -18.41 6.42 -21.60
CA VAL A 51 -19.24 6.74 -22.75
C VAL A 51 -19.07 8.20 -23.15
N HIS A 52 -19.37 8.48 -24.42
CA HIS A 52 -19.41 9.86 -24.90
C HIS A 52 -20.63 10.57 -24.29
N LYS A 53 -20.36 11.67 -23.61
CA LYS A 53 -21.36 12.56 -23.02
C LYS A 53 -21.26 13.93 -23.67
N ILE A 54 -22.37 14.44 -24.19
CA ILE A 54 -22.47 15.81 -24.71
C ILE A 54 -22.44 16.78 -23.52
N ILE A 55 -21.63 17.83 -23.63
CA ILE A 55 -21.51 18.88 -22.61
C ILE A 55 -21.58 20.27 -23.25
N ASN A 56 -21.99 21.28 -22.48
CA ASN A 56 -21.72 22.68 -22.78
C ASN A 56 -20.28 23.03 -22.35
N ILE A 57 -19.60 23.90 -23.08
CA ILE A 57 -18.25 24.37 -22.71
C ILE A 57 -18.24 25.09 -21.36
N GLU A 58 -19.36 25.70 -20.97
CA GLU A 58 -19.54 26.31 -19.64
C GLU A 58 -19.42 25.28 -18.51
N GLU A 59 -19.74 24.01 -18.78
CA GLU A 59 -19.56 22.90 -17.84
C GLU A 59 -18.09 22.59 -17.57
N LEU A 60 -17.14 23.20 -18.28
CA LEU A 60 -15.71 23.16 -17.93
C LEU A 60 -15.33 24.18 -16.86
N GLY A 61 -16.17 25.18 -16.53
CA GLY A 61 -15.85 26.13 -15.46
C GLY A 61 -14.60 26.96 -15.73
N LEU A 62 -14.42 27.38 -16.99
CA LEU A 62 -13.29 28.17 -17.45
C LEU A 62 -13.15 29.49 -16.66
N LYS A 63 -11.93 29.85 -16.30
CA LYS A 63 -11.58 31.12 -15.62
C LYS A 63 -10.97 32.15 -16.57
N SER A 64 -10.82 31.80 -17.85
CA SER A 64 -10.39 32.70 -18.91
C SER A 64 -11.33 32.53 -20.10
N GLN A 65 -11.56 33.62 -20.84
CA GLN A 65 -12.37 33.64 -22.05
C GLN A 65 -11.55 33.36 -23.32
N THR A 66 -10.23 33.35 -23.22
CA THR A 66 -9.33 33.20 -24.38
C THR A 66 -8.40 31.99 -24.27
N HIS A 67 -8.15 31.49 -23.06
CA HIS A 67 -7.13 30.48 -22.80
C HIS A 67 -7.67 29.37 -21.88
N TYR A 68 -7.14 28.15 -22.03
CA TYR A 68 -7.62 26.97 -21.31
C TYR A 68 -7.12 26.96 -19.87
N ILE A 69 -7.80 27.75 -19.04
CA ILE A 69 -7.48 27.97 -17.64
C ILE A 69 -8.70 27.61 -16.81
N LEU A 70 -8.51 26.69 -15.87
CA LEU A 70 -9.50 26.26 -14.88
C LEU A 70 -9.22 26.92 -13.52
N GLU A 71 -9.93 26.54 -12.46
CA GLU A 71 -9.74 27.11 -11.12
C GLU A 71 -8.28 26.99 -10.66
N ASN A 72 -7.76 25.77 -10.58
CA ASN A 72 -6.40 25.49 -10.12
C ASN A 72 -5.45 24.99 -11.21
N PHE A 73 -5.88 24.94 -12.47
CA PHE A 73 -5.09 24.40 -13.58
C PHE A 73 -4.89 25.43 -14.70
N ALA A 74 -3.69 25.44 -15.29
CA ALA A 74 -3.41 26.07 -16.57
C ALA A 74 -2.93 24.98 -17.55
N ILE A 75 -3.59 24.83 -18.70
CA ILE A 75 -3.35 23.72 -19.62
C ILE A 75 -2.59 24.22 -20.86
N HIS A 76 -1.43 23.64 -21.11
CA HIS A 76 -0.44 24.04 -22.12
C HIS A 76 -0.19 22.90 -23.11
N SER A 77 0.12 23.25 -24.35
CA SER A 77 0.57 22.30 -25.38
C SER A 77 2.10 22.20 -25.36
N GLY A 78 2.64 20.98 -25.33
CA GLY A 78 4.06 20.69 -25.31
C GLY A 78 4.84 21.50 -24.28
N VAL A 79 5.86 22.22 -24.76
CA VAL A 79 6.73 23.09 -23.96
C VAL A 79 6.28 24.56 -23.97
N ASP A 80 5.13 24.86 -24.58
CA ASP A 80 4.63 26.24 -24.69
C ASP A 80 4.39 26.86 -23.31
N GLN A 81 4.66 28.16 -23.21
CA GLN A 81 4.48 28.93 -21.97
C GLN A 81 3.08 29.53 -21.88
N THR A 82 2.39 29.72 -23.00
CA THR A 82 1.01 30.20 -23.05
C THR A 82 0.07 29.00 -22.98
N PRO A 83 -1.03 29.06 -22.20
CA PRO A 83 -2.03 27.99 -22.20
C PRO A 83 -2.71 27.86 -23.58
N ILE A 84 -3.38 26.74 -23.83
CA ILE A 84 -4.04 26.45 -25.11
C ILE A 84 -5.18 27.45 -25.35
N PRO A 85 -5.31 28.07 -26.54
CA PRO A 85 -6.46 28.92 -26.86
C PRO A 85 -7.78 28.14 -26.84
N ILE A 86 -8.87 28.74 -26.34
CA ILE A 86 -10.16 28.05 -26.20
C ILE A 86 -10.74 27.61 -27.55
N GLU A 87 -10.41 28.33 -28.63
CA GLU A 87 -10.79 27.97 -29.99
C GLU A 87 -10.23 26.60 -30.41
N GLN A 88 -9.12 26.15 -29.81
CA GLN A 88 -8.55 24.82 -30.04
C GLN A 88 -9.16 23.74 -29.12
N VAL A 89 -9.87 24.16 -28.06
CA VAL A 89 -10.54 23.28 -27.09
C VAL A 89 -11.95 22.92 -27.57
N GLU A 90 -12.67 23.86 -28.17
CA GLU A 90 -14.01 23.62 -28.72
C GLU A 90 -14.01 22.46 -29.74
N GLY A 91 -14.93 21.50 -29.54
CA GLY A 91 -15.03 20.31 -30.38
C GLY A 91 -13.87 19.30 -30.26
N ASN A 92 -12.88 19.55 -29.39
CA ASN A 92 -11.74 18.65 -29.20
C ASN A 92 -11.96 17.71 -28.00
N LEU A 93 -12.37 16.46 -28.29
CA LEU A 93 -12.67 15.44 -27.29
C LEU A 93 -11.57 15.25 -26.23
N LYS A 94 -10.28 15.27 -26.62
CA LYS A 94 -9.14 15.11 -25.70
C LYS A 94 -9.13 16.24 -24.68
N TYR A 95 -9.13 17.48 -25.16
CA TYR A 95 -9.02 18.66 -24.30
C TYR A 95 -10.26 18.83 -23.43
N LEU A 96 -11.46 18.65 -24.01
CA LEU A 96 -12.72 18.69 -23.25
C LEU A 96 -12.73 17.63 -22.15
N THR A 97 -12.35 16.38 -22.46
CA THR A 97 -12.27 15.28 -21.47
C THR A 97 -11.27 15.61 -20.37
N LEU A 98 -10.07 16.07 -20.71
CA LEU A 98 -9.03 16.41 -19.74
C LEU A 98 -9.52 17.41 -18.68
N GLY A 99 -10.06 18.55 -19.09
CA GLY A 99 -10.51 19.57 -18.14
C GLY A 99 -11.75 19.16 -17.36
N TYR A 100 -12.70 18.47 -18.01
CA TYR A 100 -13.88 17.94 -17.34
C TYR A 100 -13.48 16.95 -16.23
N GLN A 101 -12.55 16.03 -16.53
CA GLN A 101 -12.12 15.00 -15.59
C GLN A 101 -11.19 15.52 -14.48
N LEU A 102 -10.32 16.49 -14.78
CA LEU A 102 -9.53 17.21 -13.76
C LEU A 102 -10.42 17.88 -12.71
N ARG A 103 -11.52 18.50 -13.13
CA ARG A 103 -12.48 19.10 -12.20
C ARG A 103 -13.22 18.07 -11.37
N LYS A 104 -13.57 16.93 -11.96
CA LYS A 104 -14.29 15.85 -11.26
C LYS A 104 -13.43 15.26 -10.13
N ILE A 105 -12.16 14.94 -10.41
CA ILE A 105 -11.24 14.42 -9.39
C ILE A 105 -10.87 15.47 -8.34
N GLU A 106 -10.68 16.74 -8.74
CA GLU A 106 -10.47 17.85 -7.80
C GLU A 106 -11.65 18.02 -6.85
N SER A 107 -12.88 18.00 -7.36
CA SER A 107 -14.09 18.09 -6.55
C SER A 107 -14.19 16.93 -5.56
N LYS A 108 -13.81 15.71 -5.98
CA LYS A 108 -13.76 14.54 -5.10
C LYS A 108 -12.77 14.76 -3.95
N PHE A 109 -11.53 15.16 -4.25
CA PHE A 109 -10.53 15.42 -3.20
C PHE A 109 -10.89 16.60 -2.30
N LYS A 110 -11.58 17.63 -2.82
CA LYS A 110 -12.14 18.70 -2.00
C LYS A 110 -13.16 18.16 -1.00
N SER A 111 -14.04 17.25 -1.42
CA SER A 111 -14.99 16.58 -0.52
C SER A 111 -14.28 15.72 0.52
N ILE A 112 -13.26 14.96 0.13
CA ILE A 112 -12.45 14.13 1.05
C ILE A 112 -11.75 15.01 2.09
N ALA A 113 -11.09 16.09 1.66
CA ALA A 113 -10.40 17.03 2.55
C ALA A 113 -11.36 17.64 3.59
N LEU A 114 -12.52 18.11 3.14
CA LEU A 114 -13.56 18.69 4.01
C LEU A 114 -14.08 17.66 5.00
N THR A 115 -14.42 16.46 4.53
CA THR A 115 -15.02 15.40 5.37
C THR A 115 -14.00 14.82 6.36
N SER A 116 -12.73 14.73 5.97
CA SER A 116 -11.64 14.30 6.86
C SER A 116 -11.33 15.29 7.98
N GLY A 117 -11.90 16.50 7.94
CA GLY A 117 -11.59 17.58 8.88
C GLY A 117 -10.19 18.17 8.69
N SER A 118 -9.58 17.94 7.52
CA SER A 118 -8.28 18.53 7.20
C SER A 118 -8.41 20.06 7.11
N LYS A 119 -7.57 20.77 7.86
CA LYS A 119 -7.44 22.23 7.75
C LYS A 119 -6.52 22.63 6.59
N GLU A 120 -5.84 21.66 5.99
CA GLU A 120 -4.94 21.91 4.88
C GLU A 120 -5.74 22.13 3.60
N LYS A 121 -5.36 23.17 2.87
CA LYS A 121 -5.92 23.52 1.57
C LYS A 121 -5.28 22.68 0.46
N ILE A 122 -5.41 21.35 0.55
CA ILE A 122 -4.68 20.40 -0.30
C ILE A 122 -5.04 20.48 -1.79
N THR A 123 -6.20 21.07 -2.10
CA THR A 123 -6.70 21.30 -3.47
C THR A 123 -6.51 22.75 -3.92
N GLU A 124 -5.97 23.64 -3.08
CA GLU A 124 -5.66 25.02 -3.49
C GLU A 124 -4.20 25.10 -3.93
N PHE A 125 -3.99 25.34 -5.23
CA PHE A 125 -2.65 25.44 -5.80
C PHE A 125 -2.34 26.89 -6.15
N ASN A 126 -1.32 27.46 -5.48
CA ASN A 126 -0.82 28.79 -5.79
C ASN A 126 0.72 28.78 -5.89
N PRO A 127 1.30 28.92 -7.10
CA PRO A 127 0.64 29.13 -8.40
C PRO A 127 -0.21 27.93 -8.88
N LYS A 128 -1.05 28.15 -9.90
CA LYS A 128 -1.87 27.08 -10.53
C LYS A 128 -0.98 25.94 -11.04
N VAL A 129 -1.47 24.71 -10.95
CA VAL A 129 -0.80 23.53 -11.51
C VAL A 129 -0.70 23.69 -13.02
N ARG A 130 0.50 23.50 -13.55
CA ARG A 130 0.74 23.49 -14.99
C ARG A 130 0.46 22.10 -15.55
N ILE A 131 -0.48 21.99 -16.48
CA ILE A 131 -0.76 20.76 -17.19
C ILE A 131 -0.15 20.87 -18.57
N ARG A 132 0.76 19.96 -18.94
CA ARG A 132 1.38 19.89 -20.26
C ARG A 132 0.81 18.69 -21.01
N VAL A 133 -0.02 18.95 -22.01
CA VAL A 133 -0.43 17.91 -22.98
C VAL A 133 0.56 17.85 -24.11
N ASP A 134 0.79 16.67 -24.68
CA ASP A 134 1.73 16.49 -25.79
C ASP A 134 3.17 16.92 -25.44
N ALA A 135 3.61 16.67 -24.20
CA ALA A 135 4.95 16.98 -23.72
C ALA A 135 6.02 16.11 -24.44
N PRO A 136 6.86 16.69 -25.33
CA PRO A 136 7.70 15.91 -26.22
C PRO A 136 8.92 15.23 -25.55
N TYR A 137 9.31 15.70 -24.35
CA TYR A 137 10.56 15.35 -23.68
C TYR A 137 10.34 15.02 -22.21
N ALA A 138 11.25 14.23 -21.63
CA ALA A 138 11.18 13.86 -20.22
C ALA A 138 11.44 15.06 -19.32
N TYR A 139 10.79 15.12 -18.16
CA TYR A 139 11.11 16.12 -17.14
C TYR A 139 12.54 15.93 -16.64
N SER A 140 13.27 17.03 -16.50
CA SER A 140 14.61 17.06 -15.90
C SER A 140 14.62 18.05 -14.73
N PRO A 141 14.99 17.65 -13.51
CA PRO A 141 15.11 18.60 -12.39
C PRO A 141 16.23 19.64 -12.58
N THR A 142 17.22 19.37 -13.45
CA THR A 142 18.31 20.32 -13.75
C THR A 142 17.96 21.26 -14.89
N ASP A 143 17.46 20.70 -16.00
CA ASP A 143 17.29 21.43 -17.27
C ASP A 143 15.83 21.70 -17.60
N TYR A 144 14.91 21.41 -16.67
CA TYR A 144 13.45 21.43 -16.80
C TYR A 144 12.89 20.36 -17.76
N PHE A 145 13.58 20.07 -18.87
CA PHE A 145 13.31 18.93 -19.75
C PHE A 145 14.61 18.36 -20.36
N ASP A 146 14.67 17.04 -20.53
CA ASP A 146 15.77 16.36 -21.21
C ASP A 146 15.41 16.11 -22.69
N THR A 147 15.93 16.95 -23.57
CA THR A 147 15.70 16.84 -25.03
C THR A 147 16.26 15.56 -25.65
N LYS A 148 17.11 14.82 -24.94
CA LYS A 148 17.65 13.53 -25.39
C LYS A 148 16.70 12.37 -25.12
N VAL A 149 15.70 12.56 -24.26
CA VAL A 149 14.74 11.52 -23.87
C VAL A 149 13.34 11.91 -24.33
N SER A 150 12.91 11.37 -25.47
CA SER A 150 11.54 11.56 -25.96
C SER A 150 10.54 10.76 -25.12
N LEU A 151 9.48 11.39 -24.64
CA LEU A 151 8.37 10.70 -23.98
C LEU A 151 7.34 10.20 -24.99
N LYS A 152 6.71 9.05 -24.71
CA LYS A 152 5.65 8.46 -25.53
C LYS A 152 4.66 7.71 -24.64
N ASN A 153 3.36 7.93 -24.83
CA ASN A 153 2.27 7.22 -24.17
C ASN A 153 2.43 7.06 -22.63
N THR A 154 2.98 8.09 -21.97
CA THR A 154 3.22 8.11 -20.52
C THR A 154 2.63 9.37 -19.92
N ALA A 155 2.41 9.35 -18.61
CA ALA A 155 2.13 10.55 -17.85
C ALA A 155 3.09 10.65 -16.66
N LEU A 156 3.20 11.84 -16.08
CA LEU A 156 4.06 12.11 -14.93
C LEU A 156 3.48 13.26 -14.11
N ALA A 157 3.22 13.01 -12.83
CA ALA A 157 3.01 14.03 -11.83
C ALA A 157 4.33 14.51 -11.20
N ILE A 158 4.49 15.82 -11.13
CA ILE A 158 5.58 16.47 -10.41
C ILE A 158 4.97 17.10 -9.16
N PRO A 159 5.07 16.42 -7.99
CA PRO A 159 4.51 16.94 -6.76
C PRO A 159 5.25 18.20 -6.33
N PRO A 160 4.61 19.06 -5.52
CA PRO A 160 5.26 20.27 -5.04
C PRO A 160 6.53 19.95 -4.23
N SER A 161 7.65 20.56 -4.60
CA SER A 161 8.91 20.47 -3.84
C SER A 161 9.20 21.81 -3.15
N GLU A 162 9.50 21.76 -1.85
CA GLU A 162 9.69 22.94 -1.00
C GLU A 162 10.97 23.76 -1.33
N SER A 163 11.79 23.31 -2.29
CA SER A 163 13.17 23.78 -2.42
C SER A 163 13.35 25.24 -2.85
N LYS A 164 12.31 25.95 -3.31
CA LYS A 164 12.44 27.34 -3.83
C LYS A 164 11.25 28.27 -3.57
N GLY A 165 10.52 28.11 -2.46
CA GLY A 165 9.51 29.08 -2.01
C GLY A 165 8.35 29.39 -2.97
N SER A 166 8.19 28.61 -4.05
CA SER A 166 7.09 28.67 -5.02
C SER A 166 6.69 27.24 -5.38
N TRP A 167 5.40 26.93 -5.23
CA TRP A 167 4.85 25.59 -5.46
C TRP A 167 4.65 25.38 -6.97
N ASN A 168 5.68 24.94 -7.69
CA ASN A 168 5.56 24.61 -9.12
C ASN A 168 5.17 23.13 -9.29
N SER A 169 3.89 22.82 -9.08
CA SER A 169 3.31 21.50 -9.36
C SER A 169 2.94 21.39 -10.84
N GLU A 170 3.26 20.26 -11.47
CA GLU A 170 2.93 20.03 -12.88
C GLU A 170 2.44 18.61 -13.15
N LEU A 171 1.57 18.45 -14.16
CA LEU A 171 1.26 17.16 -14.78
C LEU A 171 1.71 17.17 -16.23
N TRP A 172 2.39 16.12 -16.64
CA TRP A 172 2.91 15.95 -18.00
C TRP A 172 2.25 14.75 -18.63
N PHE A 173 1.60 14.95 -19.78
CA PHE A 173 1.03 13.90 -20.60
C PHE A 173 1.79 13.87 -21.93
N ALA A 174 2.44 12.74 -22.22
CA ALA A 174 3.24 12.58 -23.43
C ALA A 174 2.34 12.51 -24.68
N PRO A 175 2.87 12.89 -25.86
CA PRO A 175 2.16 12.74 -27.11
C PRO A 175 1.75 11.30 -27.38
N LYS A 176 0.61 11.16 -28.07
CA LYS A 176 0.18 9.91 -28.67
C LYS A 176 1.19 9.46 -29.74
N TRP A 177 1.51 8.17 -29.75
CA TRP A 177 2.42 7.60 -30.74
C TRP A 177 1.71 7.13 -32.03
N ASP A 178 1.70 7.93 -33.10
CA ASP A 178 1.14 7.47 -34.39
C ASP A 178 2.19 6.74 -35.27
N PHE A 179 1.92 5.50 -35.69
CA PHE A 179 2.73 4.79 -36.70
C PHE A 179 2.15 4.95 -38.11
N PRO A 180 2.96 5.28 -39.13
CA PRO A 180 2.60 5.04 -40.51
C PRO A 180 2.82 3.55 -40.83
N PHE A 181 1.72 2.81 -41.06
CA PHE A 181 1.55 1.42 -41.49
C PHE A 181 2.77 0.59 -41.97
N PHE A 182 2.91 -0.65 -41.45
CA PHE A 182 2.94 -1.95 -42.18
C PHE A 182 3.00 -3.14 -41.17
N GLY A 183 2.05 -4.09 -41.22
CA GLY A 183 2.18 -5.41 -40.58
C GLY A 183 1.19 -5.74 -39.44
N ARG A 184 0.39 -6.79 -39.64
CA ARG A 184 -0.79 -7.22 -38.83
C ARG A 184 -0.53 -7.78 -37.41
N PHE A 185 0.52 -7.39 -36.70
CA PHE A 185 0.76 -7.88 -35.32
C PHE A 185 1.18 -6.81 -34.30
N ALA A 186 1.21 -5.52 -34.67
CA ALA A 186 1.55 -4.41 -33.77
C ALA A 186 0.36 -3.45 -33.53
N PHE A 187 -0.87 -3.97 -33.51
CA PHE A 187 -2.06 -3.21 -33.08
C PHE A 187 -2.11 -2.97 -31.56
N ASP A 188 -1.08 -3.40 -30.83
CA ASP A 188 -1.01 -3.13 -29.40
C ASP A 188 -0.74 -1.63 -29.13
N ARG A 189 -1.85 -0.93 -28.86
CA ARG A 189 -1.99 -0.12 -27.64
C ARG A 189 -1.31 1.27 -27.65
N ILE A 190 -1.75 2.13 -28.57
CA ILE A 190 -1.38 3.55 -28.63
C ILE A 190 -2.48 4.38 -27.93
N ILE A 191 -2.21 4.95 -26.75
CA ILE A 191 -3.13 5.88 -26.04
C ILE A 191 -2.48 7.24 -25.87
N ASP A 192 -3.29 8.27 -26.11
CA ASP A 192 -3.06 9.62 -25.60
C ASP A 192 -3.46 9.69 -24.12
N THR A 193 -2.50 9.68 -23.19
CA THR A 193 -2.79 9.60 -21.75
C THR A 193 -3.61 10.78 -21.24
N ALA A 194 -3.57 11.93 -21.92
CA ALA A 194 -4.41 13.10 -21.63
C ALA A 194 -5.88 12.94 -22.08
N SER A 195 -6.22 11.93 -22.88
CA SER A 195 -7.62 11.60 -23.21
C SER A 195 -8.19 10.48 -22.34
N CYS A 196 -7.37 9.86 -21.48
CA CYS A 196 -7.78 8.75 -20.63
C CYS A 196 -8.14 9.23 -19.20
N PRO A 197 -9.41 9.09 -18.78
CA PRO A 197 -9.81 9.49 -17.43
C PRO A 197 -9.04 8.75 -16.31
N ASP A 198 -8.79 7.44 -16.43
CA ASP A 198 -8.05 6.65 -15.42
C ASP A 198 -6.67 7.28 -15.14
N ALA A 199 -5.92 7.60 -16.20
CA ALA A 199 -4.61 8.20 -16.11
C ALA A 199 -4.69 9.62 -15.50
N ILE A 200 -5.67 10.43 -15.90
CA ILE A 200 -5.87 11.77 -15.33
C ILE A 200 -6.11 11.68 -13.82
N TYR A 201 -6.95 10.75 -13.36
CA TYR A 201 -7.25 10.57 -11.95
C TYR A 201 -6.04 10.06 -11.15
N HIS A 202 -5.30 9.11 -11.73
CA HIS A 202 -4.08 8.55 -11.16
C HIS A 202 -3.03 9.66 -10.96
N GLU A 203 -2.70 10.42 -12.00
CA GLU A 203 -1.69 11.49 -11.92
C GLU A 203 -2.11 12.64 -11.00
N TYR A 204 -3.39 13.01 -11.01
CA TYR A 204 -3.88 14.01 -10.07
C TYR A 204 -3.74 13.54 -8.61
N THR A 205 -3.95 12.25 -8.36
CA THR A 205 -3.80 11.70 -7.01
C THR A 205 -2.36 11.86 -6.52
N HIS A 206 -1.36 11.60 -7.37
CA HIS A 206 0.05 11.82 -7.04
C HIS A 206 0.34 13.28 -6.63
N LEU A 207 -0.30 14.28 -7.24
CA LEU A 207 -0.14 15.67 -6.82
C LEU A 207 -0.62 15.92 -5.39
N ILE A 208 -1.74 15.30 -5.02
CA ILE A 208 -2.36 15.49 -3.71
C ILE A 208 -1.62 14.71 -2.63
N THR A 209 -1.26 13.46 -2.91
CA THR A 209 -0.68 12.54 -1.92
C THR A 209 0.83 12.58 -1.86
N GLY A 210 1.51 13.01 -2.93
CA GLY A 210 2.97 12.96 -3.07
C GLY A 210 3.73 13.72 -2.00
N LYS A 211 3.16 14.81 -1.47
CA LYS A 211 3.77 15.58 -0.37
C LYS A 211 3.84 14.80 0.96
N TYR A 212 2.99 13.79 1.13
CA TYR A 212 2.95 12.96 2.34
C TYR A 212 3.76 11.67 2.22
N LEU A 213 3.94 11.14 1.00
CA LEU A 213 4.55 9.83 0.77
C LEU A 213 6.06 9.87 0.55
N GLY A 214 6.63 11.06 0.30
CA GLY A 214 8.07 11.23 0.10
C GLY A 214 8.60 10.50 -1.15
N ASN A 215 9.93 10.52 -1.34
CA ASN A 215 10.57 10.04 -2.58
C ASN A 215 11.43 8.77 -2.40
N ASN A 216 11.10 7.86 -1.46
CA ASN A 216 11.82 6.59 -1.30
C ASN A 216 11.21 5.44 -2.16
N ALA A 217 11.94 4.34 -2.37
CA ALA A 217 11.54 3.26 -3.29
C ALA A 217 10.25 2.53 -2.87
N ILE A 218 9.98 2.45 -1.56
CA ILE A 218 8.73 1.92 -1.00
C ILE A 218 7.58 2.91 -1.25
N GLY A 219 7.84 4.20 -1.04
CA GLY A 219 6.95 5.31 -1.37
C GLY A 219 6.52 5.33 -2.83
N ARG A 220 7.35 4.86 -3.77
CA ARG A 220 6.96 4.73 -5.19
C ARG A 220 5.87 3.70 -5.42
N SER A 221 6.12 2.43 -5.08
CA SER A 221 5.14 1.34 -5.34
C SER A 221 3.82 1.62 -4.61
N LEU A 222 3.93 2.28 -3.47
CA LEU A 222 2.80 2.72 -2.68
C LEU A 222 2.04 3.89 -3.31
N ALA A 223 2.73 4.96 -3.72
CA ALA A 223 2.10 6.10 -4.37
C ALA A 223 1.32 5.63 -5.60
N GLU A 224 1.90 4.72 -6.39
CA GLU A 224 1.23 4.09 -7.53
C GLU A 224 -0.05 3.33 -7.10
N GLY A 225 0.02 2.50 -6.05
CA GLY A 225 -1.12 1.73 -5.56
C GLY A 225 -2.25 2.60 -4.97
N ILE A 226 -1.89 3.70 -4.29
CA ILE A 226 -2.85 4.69 -3.78
C ILE A 226 -3.50 5.46 -4.93
N SER A 227 -2.70 5.86 -5.93
CA SER A 227 -3.20 6.55 -7.12
C SER A 227 -4.14 5.67 -7.92
N ASP A 228 -3.84 4.37 -8.08
CA ASP A 228 -4.75 3.39 -8.66
C ASP A 228 -6.03 3.23 -7.80
N TYR A 229 -5.94 3.18 -6.47
CA TYR A 229 -7.13 3.14 -5.61
C TYR A 229 -8.03 4.38 -5.81
N TYR A 230 -7.47 5.59 -5.82
CA TYR A 230 -8.29 6.80 -5.96
C TYR A 230 -8.88 6.98 -7.36
N ALA A 231 -8.16 6.55 -8.40
CA ALA A 231 -8.71 6.46 -9.75
C ALA A 231 -9.89 5.47 -9.82
N ALA A 232 -9.71 4.26 -9.29
CA ALA A 232 -10.74 3.22 -9.21
C ALA A 232 -11.97 3.68 -8.39
N SER A 233 -11.73 4.34 -7.25
CA SER A 233 -12.80 4.82 -6.37
C SER A 233 -13.59 5.99 -6.96
N LEU A 234 -13.05 6.75 -7.92
CA LEU A 234 -13.80 7.83 -8.59
C LEU A 234 -14.87 7.28 -9.54
N ILE A 235 -14.59 6.13 -10.15
CA ILE A 235 -15.53 5.41 -11.02
C ILE A 235 -16.28 4.28 -10.28
N ASP A 236 -16.01 4.10 -9.00
CA ASP A 236 -16.54 3.02 -8.17
C ASP A 236 -16.40 1.62 -8.83
N HIS A 237 -15.24 1.38 -9.45
CA HIS A 237 -14.93 0.15 -10.16
C HIS A 237 -13.50 -0.30 -9.85
N PRO A 238 -13.27 -1.54 -9.39
CA PRO A 238 -11.94 -2.00 -8.93
C PRO A 238 -10.91 -2.17 -10.04
N GLU A 239 -11.37 -2.33 -11.29
CA GLU A 239 -10.49 -2.64 -12.41
C GLU A 239 -10.22 -1.38 -13.21
N LEU A 240 -8.95 -1.06 -13.40
CA LEU A 240 -8.49 0.04 -14.23
C LEU A 240 -7.79 -0.48 -15.49
N TYR A 241 -7.66 0.39 -16.47
CA TYR A 241 -6.97 0.12 -17.73
C TYR A 241 -7.50 -1.11 -18.51
N THR A 242 -8.82 -1.33 -18.45
CA THR A 242 -9.52 -2.41 -19.16
C THR A 242 -10.30 -1.88 -20.37
N HIS A 243 -10.86 -2.76 -21.21
CA HIS A 243 -11.71 -2.37 -22.35
C HIS A 243 -12.92 -1.52 -21.96
N LYS A 244 -13.30 -1.51 -20.68
CA LYS A 244 -14.38 -0.67 -20.14
C LYS A 244 -13.91 0.69 -19.66
N THR A 245 -12.62 0.83 -19.37
CA THR A 245 -12.02 2.06 -18.89
C THR A 245 -11.09 2.63 -19.98
N CYS A 246 -9.77 2.56 -19.81
CA CYS A 246 -8.77 2.90 -20.80
C CYS A 246 -7.87 1.70 -21.11
N GLU A 247 -8.37 0.73 -21.88
CA GLU A 247 -7.56 -0.35 -22.40
C GLU A 247 -6.40 0.23 -23.18
N ALA A 248 -5.16 -0.19 -22.86
CA ALA A 248 -3.89 0.14 -23.52
C ALA A 248 -2.93 1.12 -22.79
N VAL A 249 -3.22 1.62 -21.58
CA VAL A 249 -2.21 2.35 -20.79
C VAL A 249 -1.15 1.34 -20.35
N LYS A 250 -0.01 1.33 -21.03
CA LYS A 250 1.12 0.48 -20.63
C LYS A 250 1.69 1.11 -19.37
N ARG A 251 1.58 0.41 -18.22
CA ARG A 251 2.27 0.77 -16.97
C ARG A 251 3.77 0.94 -17.28
N GLN A 252 4.20 2.18 -17.51
CA GLN A 252 5.61 2.52 -17.69
C GLN A 252 6.05 3.24 -16.43
N LEU A 253 6.64 2.49 -15.51
CA LEU A 253 7.57 3.02 -14.51
C LEU A 253 8.82 3.54 -15.23
N LEU A 254 8.69 4.65 -15.97
CA LEU A 254 9.83 5.33 -16.59
C LEU A 254 10.08 6.64 -15.88
N VAL A 255 10.62 6.52 -14.67
CA VAL A 255 11.56 7.52 -14.16
C VAL A 255 12.87 6.80 -13.87
N SER A 256 13.60 6.46 -14.94
CA SER A 256 14.89 5.79 -14.88
C SER A 256 16.04 6.66 -14.34
N SER A 257 15.77 7.82 -13.72
CA SER A 257 16.83 8.76 -13.33
C SER A 257 16.69 9.45 -11.97
N PHE A 258 15.63 9.24 -11.18
CA PHE A 258 15.67 9.65 -9.78
C PHE A 258 16.21 8.50 -8.94
N ARG A 259 17.54 8.37 -8.84
CA ARG A 259 18.16 7.68 -7.71
C ARG A 259 18.23 8.67 -6.56
N LEU A 260 17.47 8.41 -5.49
CA LEU A 260 17.76 8.98 -4.18
C LEU A 260 18.65 7.96 -3.48
N ASP A 261 19.94 8.11 -3.75
CA ASP A 261 20.98 7.50 -2.94
C ASP A 261 21.00 8.22 -1.58
N LYS A 262 21.01 7.41 -0.49
CA LYS A 262 21.46 7.68 0.90
C LYS A 262 20.40 7.73 2.02
N GLU A 263 20.45 6.62 2.78
CA GLU A 263 20.19 6.42 4.23
C GLU A 263 18.74 6.49 4.78
N ILE A 264 18.37 5.83 5.88
CA ILE A 264 18.70 4.55 6.55
C ILE A 264 17.38 4.13 7.21
N GLY A 265 17.01 2.87 7.08
CA GLY A 265 16.04 2.19 7.94
C GLY A 265 16.27 0.70 7.72
N TYR A 266 16.43 -0.08 8.80
CA TYR A 266 16.53 -1.54 8.68
C TYR A 266 15.39 -2.02 7.79
N TYR A 267 15.66 -2.91 6.86
CA TYR A 267 14.76 -3.25 5.77
C TYR A 267 14.64 -4.77 5.72
N ASP A 268 13.42 -5.29 5.66
CA ASP A 268 13.16 -6.70 5.41
C ASP A 268 12.93 -6.89 3.90
N SER A 269 13.90 -7.52 3.25
CA SER A 269 13.91 -7.76 1.81
C SER A 269 12.86 -8.77 1.35
N THR A 270 12.30 -9.57 2.27
CA THR A 270 11.28 -10.57 1.91
C THR A 270 9.93 -9.91 1.62
N ILE A 271 9.52 -8.94 2.45
CA ILE A 271 8.28 -8.18 2.27
C ILE A 271 8.32 -7.37 0.96
N GLU A 272 9.41 -6.64 0.70
CA GLU A 272 9.52 -5.85 -0.54
C GLU A 272 9.55 -6.72 -1.80
N SER A 273 10.06 -7.96 -1.70
CA SER A 273 10.09 -8.88 -2.84
C SER A 273 8.70 -9.33 -3.29
N ASP A 274 7.71 -9.36 -2.38
CA ASP A 274 6.32 -9.70 -2.69
C ASP A 274 5.51 -8.47 -3.08
N PHE A 275 5.69 -7.32 -2.40
CA PHE A 275 5.04 -6.05 -2.76
C PHE A 275 5.49 -5.50 -4.13
N LYS A 276 6.77 -5.66 -4.51
CA LYS A 276 7.26 -5.28 -5.86
C LYS A 276 6.82 -6.25 -6.95
N LYS A 277 6.47 -7.49 -6.60
CA LYS A 277 5.93 -8.48 -7.56
C LYS A 277 4.43 -8.29 -7.77
N ASP A 278 3.68 -7.88 -6.75
CA ASP A 278 2.23 -7.67 -6.81
C ASP A 278 1.83 -6.20 -6.63
N PHE A 279 2.02 -5.39 -7.67
CA PHE A 279 1.40 -4.05 -7.81
C PHE A 279 -0.14 -4.08 -7.66
N VAL A 280 -0.76 -5.26 -7.66
CA VAL A 280 -2.19 -5.49 -7.46
C VAL A 280 -2.56 -5.58 -5.98
N TYR A 281 -1.62 -5.89 -5.09
CA TYR A 281 -1.89 -6.15 -3.67
C TYR A 281 -2.45 -4.92 -2.96
N ILE A 282 -1.81 -3.75 -3.07
CA ILE A 282 -2.25 -2.52 -2.39
C ILE A 282 -3.66 -2.09 -2.86
N PRO A 283 -3.94 -1.93 -4.17
CA PRO A 283 -5.28 -1.61 -4.64
C PRO A 283 -6.33 -2.65 -4.23
N SER A 284 -6.01 -3.96 -4.30
CA SER A 284 -6.92 -5.03 -3.90
C SER A 284 -7.27 -4.96 -2.41
N LEU A 285 -6.26 -4.80 -1.56
CA LEU A 285 -6.40 -4.70 -0.11
C LEU A 285 -7.25 -3.47 0.28
N LEU A 286 -6.96 -2.31 -0.31
CA LEU A 286 -7.75 -1.08 -0.09
C LEU A 286 -9.17 -1.18 -0.65
N TRP A 287 -9.37 -1.93 -1.74
CA TRP A 287 -10.70 -2.17 -2.29
C TRP A 287 -11.55 -3.09 -1.39
N GLN A 288 -10.95 -4.12 -0.80
CA GLN A 288 -11.62 -4.97 0.19
C GLN A 288 -12.01 -4.16 1.43
N TYR A 289 -11.09 -3.32 1.92
CA TYR A 289 -11.38 -2.34 2.96
C TYR A 289 -12.56 -1.44 2.59
N ARG A 290 -12.56 -0.86 1.39
CA ARG A 290 -13.66 -0.01 0.88
C ARG A 290 -15.00 -0.74 0.84
N LYS A 291 -15.03 -1.99 0.36
CA LYS A 291 -16.26 -2.80 0.36
C LYS A 291 -16.78 -3.05 1.77
N PHE A 292 -15.89 -3.15 2.75
CA PHE A 292 -16.26 -3.39 4.14
C PHE A 292 -16.78 -2.13 4.83
N VAL A 293 -16.04 -1.01 4.78
CA VAL A 293 -16.38 0.21 5.53
C VAL A 293 -17.30 1.17 4.78
N GLY A 294 -17.49 0.98 3.48
CA GLY A 294 -18.24 1.87 2.61
C GLY A 294 -17.38 2.95 1.96
N THR A 295 -17.90 3.53 0.88
CA THR A 295 -17.15 4.38 -0.07
C THR A 295 -16.63 5.67 0.56
N GLU A 296 -17.48 6.41 1.28
CA GLU A 296 -17.14 7.69 1.92
C GLU A 296 -16.11 7.51 3.02
N LEU A 297 -16.36 6.58 3.95
CA LEU A 297 -15.46 6.31 5.06
C LEU A 297 -14.10 5.85 4.55
N ALA A 298 -14.07 5.00 3.53
CA ALA A 298 -12.81 4.50 3.00
C ALA A 298 -11.94 5.62 2.41
N ASP A 299 -12.52 6.46 1.55
CA ASP A 299 -11.78 7.56 0.92
C ASP A 299 -11.27 8.56 1.97
N VAL A 300 -12.05 8.81 3.02
CA VAL A 300 -11.66 9.71 4.11
C VAL A 300 -10.55 9.12 4.98
N THR A 301 -10.68 7.89 5.44
CA THR A 301 -9.73 7.27 6.38
C THR A 301 -8.43 6.90 5.70
N ILE A 302 -8.45 6.49 4.43
CA ILE A 302 -7.24 6.27 3.62
C ILE A 302 -6.48 7.59 3.47
N PHE A 303 -7.18 8.69 3.13
CA PHE A 303 -6.55 10.00 3.04
C PHE A 303 -5.94 10.45 4.38
N GLN A 304 -6.70 10.29 5.48
CA GLN A 304 -6.20 10.59 6.82
C GLN A 304 -5.00 9.74 7.20
N ALA A 305 -4.95 8.47 6.79
CA ALA A 305 -3.82 7.59 7.04
C ALA A 305 -2.58 8.05 6.27
N ILE A 306 -2.72 8.34 4.97
CA ILE A 306 -1.64 8.90 4.14
C ILE A 306 -1.07 10.17 4.79
N ALA A 307 -1.92 11.09 5.23
CA ALA A 307 -1.49 12.36 5.79
C ALA A 307 -0.85 12.26 7.19
N LYS A 308 -1.08 11.15 7.92
CA LYS A 308 -0.60 10.96 9.30
C LYS A 308 0.52 9.93 9.42
N THR A 309 0.73 9.10 8.40
CA THR A 309 1.85 8.17 8.34
C THR A 309 3.10 8.91 7.88
N ASN A 310 4.17 8.80 8.65
CA ASN A 310 5.45 9.44 8.35
C ASN A 310 6.12 8.74 7.16
N ALA A 311 6.54 9.52 6.15
CA ALA A 311 7.18 9.02 4.93
C ALA A 311 8.53 8.30 5.15
N GLY A 312 9.20 8.58 6.27
CA GLY A 312 10.48 7.96 6.63
C GLY A 312 10.34 6.59 7.32
N ASP A 313 9.17 6.30 7.88
CA ASP A 313 8.89 5.04 8.57
C ASP A 313 8.50 3.98 7.53
N ARG A 314 8.74 2.69 7.86
CA ARG A 314 8.25 1.59 7.02
C ARG A 314 6.75 1.80 6.86
N PHE A 315 6.22 1.86 5.63
CA PHE A 315 4.80 2.20 5.47
C PHE A 315 3.89 1.07 5.94
N PHE A 316 4.38 -0.17 6.02
CA PHE A 316 3.69 -1.30 6.65
C PHE A 316 4.56 -1.84 7.79
N PRO A 317 4.00 -2.11 8.98
CA PRO A 317 2.58 -2.07 9.37
C PRO A 317 1.97 -0.68 9.70
N GLU A 318 2.75 0.40 9.69
CA GLU A 318 2.43 1.70 10.29
C GLU A 318 1.21 2.38 9.62
N PHE A 319 1.08 2.29 8.31
CA PHE A 319 -0.09 2.80 7.58
C PHE A 319 -1.35 2.06 7.96
N ILE A 320 -1.30 0.74 8.11
CA ILE A 320 -2.48 -0.06 8.44
C ILE A 320 -2.90 0.23 9.88
N ASN A 321 -1.93 0.40 10.77
CA ASN A 321 -2.20 0.90 12.11
C ASN A 321 -2.87 2.28 12.09
N THR A 322 -2.35 3.19 11.28
CA THR A 322 -2.91 4.54 11.12
C THR A 322 -4.30 4.51 10.47
N LEU A 323 -4.55 3.59 9.55
CA LEU A 323 -5.82 3.39 8.86
C LEU A 323 -6.88 2.84 9.81
N SER A 324 -6.57 1.77 10.56
CA SER A 324 -7.47 1.23 11.60
C SER A 324 -7.73 2.26 12.70
N THR A 325 -6.73 3.02 13.12
CA THR A 325 -6.89 4.11 14.09
C THR A 325 -7.75 5.25 13.54
N SER A 326 -7.58 5.61 12.27
CA SER A 326 -8.38 6.66 11.61
C SER A 326 -9.84 6.22 11.48
N LEU A 327 -10.08 4.97 11.07
CA LEU A 327 -11.41 4.38 11.06
C LEU A 327 -12.06 4.38 12.44
N TYR A 328 -11.36 3.89 13.46
CA TYR A 328 -11.83 3.91 14.84
C TYR A 328 -12.28 5.32 15.25
N LYS A 329 -11.44 6.33 15.00
CA LYS A 329 -11.73 7.72 15.35
C LYS A 329 -12.96 8.25 14.60
N GLU A 330 -13.09 7.97 13.32
CA GLU A 330 -14.25 8.42 12.53
C GLU A 330 -15.55 7.73 12.93
N ILE A 331 -15.53 6.41 13.17
CA ILE A 331 -16.71 5.70 13.66
C ILE A 331 -17.06 6.14 15.08
N LYS A 332 -16.07 6.33 15.96
CA LYS A 332 -16.30 6.80 17.34
C LYS A 332 -17.01 8.15 17.36
N LYS A 333 -16.64 9.07 16.47
CA LYS A 333 -17.32 10.37 16.31
C LYS A 333 -18.79 10.22 15.85
N ARG A 334 -19.06 9.28 14.94
CA ARG A 334 -20.38 9.12 14.29
C ARG A 334 -21.35 8.26 15.11
N SER A 335 -20.84 7.22 15.78
CA SER A 335 -21.64 6.11 16.30
C SER A 335 -21.23 5.67 17.71
N GLY A 336 -20.25 6.32 18.33
CA GLY A 336 -19.78 5.99 19.68
C GLY A 336 -18.70 4.91 19.74
N GLU A 337 -18.12 4.74 20.93
CA GLU A 337 -16.91 3.94 21.16
C GLU A 337 -17.11 2.45 20.97
N GLN A 338 -18.22 1.89 21.47
CA GLN A 338 -18.49 0.45 21.38
C GLN A 338 -18.57 -0.01 19.91
N ILE A 339 -19.38 0.68 19.10
CA ILE A 339 -19.54 0.37 17.66
C ILE A 339 -18.21 0.53 16.93
N ALA A 340 -17.40 1.53 17.29
CA ALA A 340 -16.09 1.73 16.70
C ALA A 340 -15.13 0.56 16.98
N THR A 341 -15.10 0.06 18.20
CA THR A 341 -14.29 -1.09 18.58
C THR A 341 -14.74 -2.35 17.82
N GLU A 342 -16.04 -2.68 17.86
CA GLU A 342 -16.60 -3.87 17.20
C GLU A 342 -16.33 -3.86 15.68
N LEU A 343 -16.53 -2.71 15.02
CA LEU A 343 -16.35 -2.59 13.58
C LEU A 343 -14.87 -2.73 13.18
N VAL A 344 -13.97 -2.09 13.92
CA VAL A 344 -12.53 -2.20 13.66
C VAL A 344 -12.06 -3.63 13.87
N GLN A 345 -12.45 -4.28 14.97
CA GLN A 345 -12.10 -5.70 15.20
C GLN A 345 -12.62 -6.61 14.08
N LYS A 346 -13.84 -6.39 13.61
CA LYS A 346 -14.39 -7.17 12.49
C LYS A 346 -13.62 -6.92 11.19
N LEU A 347 -13.18 -5.67 10.94
CA LEU A 347 -12.32 -5.34 9.81
C LEU A 347 -10.97 -6.05 9.91
N GLU A 348 -10.31 -5.98 11.07
CA GLU A 348 -9.03 -6.67 11.33
C GLU A 348 -9.13 -8.14 10.94
N ASN A 349 -10.16 -8.84 11.45
CA ASN A 349 -10.39 -10.27 11.24
C ASN A 349 -10.75 -10.63 9.79
N THR A 350 -11.45 -9.75 9.09
CA THR A 350 -11.98 -10.05 7.75
C THR A 350 -11.04 -9.63 6.62
N VAL A 351 -10.28 -8.55 6.82
CA VAL A 351 -9.50 -7.91 5.75
C VAL A 351 -8.00 -7.97 6.05
N TRP A 352 -7.55 -7.54 7.23
CA TRP A 352 -6.11 -7.38 7.49
C TRP A 352 -5.41 -8.71 7.81
N ILE A 353 -5.92 -9.45 8.80
CA ILE A 353 -5.31 -10.70 9.29
C ILE A 353 -5.19 -11.76 8.17
N PRO A 354 -6.20 -11.99 7.31
CA PRO A 354 -6.08 -12.95 6.20
C PRO A 354 -4.95 -12.65 5.21
N HIS A 355 -4.51 -11.39 5.13
CA HIS A 355 -3.42 -10.95 4.25
C HIS A 355 -2.07 -10.81 5.00
N GLY A 356 -1.99 -11.27 6.26
CA GLY A 356 -0.76 -11.23 7.07
C GLY A 356 -0.40 -9.86 7.61
N VAL A 357 -1.36 -8.93 7.67
CA VAL A 357 -1.16 -7.54 8.09
C VAL A 357 -1.85 -7.31 9.43
N TYR A 358 -1.17 -6.60 10.34
CA TYR A 358 -1.65 -6.40 11.71
C TYR A 358 -1.56 -4.93 12.12
N SER A 359 -2.63 -4.39 12.69
CA SER A 359 -2.60 -3.14 13.46
C SER A 359 -2.41 -3.39 14.96
N GLU A 360 -2.26 -2.34 15.76
CA GLU A 360 -2.32 -2.43 17.22
C GLU A 360 -3.61 -3.08 17.75
N TYR A 361 -4.71 -3.01 17.00
CA TYR A 361 -5.98 -3.64 17.37
C TYR A 361 -5.89 -5.17 17.23
N SER A 362 -5.38 -5.67 16.10
CA SER A 362 -5.11 -7.10 15.91
C SER A 362 -4.07 -7.62 16.90
N GLN A 363 -3.03 -6.83 17.19
CA GLN A 363 -1.96 -7.25 18.10
C GLN A 363 -2.49 -7.54 19.51
N LYS A 364 -3.50 -6.79 19.97
CA LYS A 364 -4.18 -7.02 21.25
C LYS A 364 -4.98 -8.32 21.29
N GLN A 365 -5.30 -8.91 20.14
CA GLN A 365 -6.02 -10.18 20.03
C GLN A 365 -5.05 -11.36 19.83
N THR A 366 -3.75 -11.14 19.74
CA THR A 366 -2.80 -12.26 19.59
C THR A 366 -2.74 -13.09 20.88
N VAL A 367 -2.30 -14.34 20.76
CA VAL A 367 -2.02 -15.19 21.94
C VAL A 367 -0.98 -14.58 22.90
N PHE A 368 -0.16 -13.65 22.43
CA PHE A 368 0.79 -12.92 23.28
C PHE A 368 0.11 -11.91 24.20
N SER A 369 -1.13 -11.50 23.91
CA SER A 369 -1.89 -10.56 24.76
C SER A 369 -2.24 -11.15 26.13
N ILE A 370 -2.56 -12.46 26.17
CA ILE A 370 -2.92 -13.19 27.40
C ILE A 370 -1.70 -13.57 28.26
N PHE A 371 -0.49 -13.50 27.71
CA PHE A 371 0.72 -13.79 28.46
C PHE A 371 0.93 -12.82 29.63
N PRO A 372 1.55 -13.26 30.74
CA PRO A 372 1.85 -12.38 31.86
C PRO A 372 2.61 -11.13 31.40
N LYS A 373 2.31 -9.96 31.99
CA LYS A 373 3.00 -8.70 31.66
C LYS A 373 4.04 -8.30 32.72
N ASN A 374 4.44 -9.28 33.53
CA ASN A 374 5.37 -9.12 34.64
C ASN A 374 6.48 -10.17 34.61
N MET A 375 7.44 -9.98 35.50
CA MET A 375 8.41 -11.03 35.83
C MET A 375 7.74 -12.04 36.76
N VAL A 376 7.91 -13.34 36.49
CA VAL A 376 7.39 -14.41 37.34
C VAL A 376 8.54 -15.26 37.86
N ARG A 377 8.61 -15.47 39.17
CA ARG A 377 9.59 -16.35 39.83
C ARG A 377 8.90 -17.59 40.34
N ILE A 378 9.45 -18.76 40.03
CA ILE A 378 8.91 -20.05 40.47
C ILE A 378 10.04 -20.89 41.08
N PRO A 379 9.84 -21.51 42.25
CA PRO A 379 10.78 -22.49 42.79
C PRO A 379 11.02 -23.62 41.79
N ASN A 380 12.26 -24.06 41.66
CA ASN A 380 12.56 -25.19 40.79
C ASN A 380 12.33 -26.52 41.54
N SER A 381 11.46 -27.36 40.99
CA SER A 381 11.09 -28.64 41.61
C SER A 381 12.08 -29.77 41.33
N ASP A 382 13.17 -29.52 40.61
CA ASP A 382 14.15 -30.54 40.29
C ASP A 382 15.05 -30.87 41.50
N GLU A 383 14.83 -32.03 42.12
CA GLU A 383 15.53 -32.46 43.34
C GLU A 383 17.06 -32.46 43.21
N LYS A 384 17.61 -32.77 42.01
CA LYS A 384 19.06 -32.83 41.84
C LYS A 384 19.69 -31.43 41.77
N SER A 385 19.02 -30.47 41.14
CA SER A 385 19.41 -29.07 41.28
C SER A 385 19.20 -28.55 42.70
N ASN A 386 18.21 -29.03 43.46
CA ASN A 386 18.10 -28.68 44.89
C ASN A 386 19.28 -29.20 45.72
N GLU A 387 19.83 -30.38 45.42
CA GLU A 387 21.07 -30.86 46.05
C GLU A 387 22.28 -29.97 45.70
N LEU A 388 22.32 -29.44 44.48
CA LEU A 388 23.40 -28.55 44.02
C LEU A 388 23.26 -27.12 44.57
N CYS A 389 22.03 -26.66 44.81
CA CYS A 389 21.70 -25.29 45.19
C CYS A 389 21.21 -25.27 46.64
N SER A 390 22.12 -25.02 47.58
CA SER A 390 21.85 -25.03 49.03
C SER A 390 20.75 -24.06 49.48
N ASP A 391 20.74 -22.83 48.97
CA ASP A 391 19.94 -21.73 49.52
C ASP A 391 18.89 -21.19 48.55
N LYS A 392 19.15 -21.28 47.24
CA LYS A 392 18.28 -20.69 46.22
C LYS A 392 18.27 -21.50 44.93
N ASN A 393 17.12 -22.10 44.59
CA ASN A 393 16.88 -22.77 43.30
C ASN A 393 15.56 -22.28 42.71
N GLU A 394 15.62 -21.32 41.78
CA GLU A 394 14.43 -20.70 41.20
C GLU A 394 14.59 -20.44 39.69
N LEU A 395 13.47 -20.48 38.97
CA LEU A 395 13.37 -19.99 37.61
C LEU A 395 12.74 -18.58 37.61
N GLU A 396 13.38 -17.64 36.92
CA GLU A 396 12.94 -16.25 36.80
C GLU A 396 12.60 -15.93 35.34
N PHE A 397 11.30 -15.84 35.01
CA PHE A 397 10.77 -15.64 33.66
C PHE A 397 10.43 -14.18 33.38
N PHE A 398 10.83 -13.68 32.20
CA PHE A 398 10.64 -12.29 31.76
C PHE A 398 9.52 -12.15 30.72
N TRP A 399 8.27 -12.38 31.13
CA TRP A 399 7.14 -12.41 30.20
C TRP A 399 6.79 -11.07 29.55
N LYS A 400 7.11 -9.95 30.22
CA LYS A 400 6.88 -8.59 29.72
C LYS A 400 7.51 -8.31 28.34
N GLU A 401 8.54 -9.08 27.96
CA GLU A 401 9.32 -8.89 26.73
C GLU A 401 8.75 -9.69 25.56
N VAL A 402 7.87 -10.67 25.82
CA VAL A 402 7.37 -11.59 24.79
C VAL A 402 6.26 -10.91 23.99
N ASN A 403 6.46 -10.79 22.68
CA ASN A 403 5.50 -10.19 21.76
C ASN A 403 5.64 -10.76 20.34
N LEU A 404 4.91 -10.19 19.40
CA LEU A 404 4.91 -10.61 18.00
C LEU A 404 6.27 -10.46 17.31
N GLU A 405 6.95 -9.34 17.54
CA GLU A 405 8.25 -9.01 16.96
C GLU A 405 9.37 -9.80 17.65
N GLU A 406 9.21 -10.04 18.95
CA GLU A 406 10.13 -10.81 19.76
C GLU A 406 9.43 -11.97 20.49
N PRO A 407 9.12 -13.08 19.80
CA PRO A 407 8.41 -14.22 20.37
C PRO A 407 9.37 -15.15 21.13
N THR A 408 10.20 -14.55 22.00
CA THR A 408 11.22 -15.25 22.78
C THR A 408 11.01 -15.01 24.27
N LEU A 409 10.67 -16.05 25.01
CA LEU A 409 10.63 -15.99 26.47
C LEU A 409 12.03 -16.21 27.03
N ARG A 410 12.60 -15.16 27.61
CA ARG A 410 13.87 -15.23 28.35
C ARG A 410 13.59 -15.64 29.79
N PHE A 411 14.51 -16.42 30.36
CA PHE A 411 14.48 -16.70 31.79
C PHE A 411 15.87 -17.07 32.33
N TYR A 412 16.05 -16.90 33.64
CA TYR A 412 17.23 -17.37 34.35
C TYR A 412 16.91 -18.63 35.16
N TRP A 413 17.81 -19.61 35.10
CA TRP A 413 17.91 -20.66 36.11
C TRP A 413 18.89 -20.20 37.17
N ASN A 414 18.38 -19.83 38.34
CA ASN A 414 19.18 -19.35 39.47
C ASN A 414 19.51 -20.52 40.39
N CYS A 415 20.80 -20.63 40.73
CA CYS A 415 21.34 -21.58 41.71
C CYS A 415 22.30 -20.82 42.63
N ASN A 416 21.87 -20.50 43.85
CA ASN A 416 22.59 -19.63 44.78
C ASN A 416 22.98 -18.28 44.12
N GLN A 417 24.27 -18.00 43.95
CA GLN A 417 24.81 -16.78 43.31
C GLN A 417 24.97 -16.91 41.80
N VAL A 418 24.74 -18.10 41.25
CA VAL A 418 24.97 -18.44 39.84
C VAL A 418 23.66 -18.32 39.06
N LYS A 419 23.73 -17.76 37.85
CA LYS A 419 22.60 -17.62 36.93
C LYS A 419 22.94 -18.16 35.57
N LEU A 420 22.13 -19.09 35.06
CA LEU A 420 22.23 -19.55 33.68
C LEU A 420 21.11 -18.93 32.83
N PRO A 421 21.46 -18.17 31.77
CA PRO A 421 20.47 -17.60 30.88
C PRO A 421 19.96 -18.63 29.87
N LEU A 422 18.64 -18.78 29.83
CA LEU A 422 17.93 -19.66 28.91
C LEU A 422 16.89 -18.87 28.12
N VAL A 423 16.52 -19.40 26.95
CA VAL A 423 15.45 -18.85 26.13
C VAL A 423 14.56 -19.95 25.60
N ILE A 424 13.27 -19.65 25.50
CA ILE A 424 12.29 -20.43 24.75
C ILE A 424 11.91 -19.58 23.54
N GLN A 425 12.39 -19.98 22.37
CA GLN A 425 11.99 -19.36 21.10
C GLN A 425 10.70 -20.04 20.65
N MET A 426 9.58 -19.31 20.63
CA MET A 426 8.30 -19.87 20.17
C MET A 426 8.33 -20.05 18.66
N ASP A 427 7.78 -21.15 18.16
CA ASP A 427 7.78 -21.45 16.73
C ASP A 427 6.85 -20.44 16.02
N GLN A 428 7.42 -19.58 15.16
CA GLN A 428 6.70 -18.53 14.40
C GLN A 428 5.84 -19.10 13.25
N THR A 429 5.07 -20.17 13.46
CA THR A 429 4.14 -20.66 12.43
C THR A 429 2.85 -19.85 12.47
N ASN A 430 2.98 -18.58 12.08
CA ASN A 430 1.93 -17.57 11.90
C ASN A 430 1.02 -17.33 13.14
N PRO A 431 1.22 -16.23 13.88
CA PRO A 431 0.27 -15.72 14.87
C PRO A 431 -1.19 -15.70 14.38
N ALA A 432 -1.44 -15.57 13.06
CA ALA A 432 -2.78 -15.69 12.47
C ALA A 432 -3.42 -17.07 12.66
N ASN A 433 -2.65 -18.16 12.73
CA ASN A 433 -3.22 -19.48 13.03
C ASN A 433 -3.89 -19.49 14.41
N TYR A 434 -3.43 -18.65 15.34
CA TYR A 434 -3.95 -18.52 16.69
C TYR A 434 -5.15 -17.57 16.80
N LEU A 435 -5.33 -16.68 15.82
CA LEU A 435 -6.52 -15.84 15.65
C LEU A 435 -7.64 -16.56 14.86
N ILE A 436 -7.27 -17.52 14.00
CA ILE A 436 -8.19 -18.19 13.06
C ILE A 436 -8.63 -19.58 13.56
N GLN A 437 -7.83 -20.27 14.38
CA GLN A 437 -8.22 -21.59 14.91
C GLN A 437 -8.80 -21.47 16.31
N SER A 438 -10.13 -21.54 16.41
CA SER A 438 -10.91 -21.61 17.66
C SER A 438 -10.57 -22.80 18.59
N ASN A 439 -9.61 -23.67 18.23
CA ASN A 439 -9.33 -24.95 18.88
C ASN A 439 -7.84 -25.12 19.30
N LEU A 440 -7.07 -24.04 19.38
CA LEU A 440 -5.65 -24.12 19.74
C LEU A 440 -5.46 -24.28 21.26
N HIS A 441 -5.13 -25.50 21.68
CA HIS A 441 -4.87 -25.82 23.10
C HIS A 441 -3.43 -25.55 23.54
N PHE A 442 -2.47 -25.34 22.63
CA PHE A 442 -1.08 -25.06 22.99
C PHE A 442 -0.24 -24.37 21.90
N ILE A 443 0.88 -23.77 22.29
CA ILE A 443 1.91 -23.18 21.42
C ILE A 443 3.21 -23.99 21.55
N ASN A 444 3.91 -24.23 20.45
CA ASN A 444 5.23 -24.89 20.49
C ASN A 444 6.36 -23.86 20.64
N GLY A 445 7.46 -24.29 21.25
CA GLY A 445 8.70 -23.52 21.27
C GLY A 445 9.92 -24.40 21.51
N LYS A 446 11.09 -23.78 21.37
CA LYS A 446 12.39 -24.44 21.51
C LYS A 446 13.17 -23.82 22.65
N LEU A 447 13.40 -24.61 23.69
CA LEU A 447 14.28 -24.27 24.80
C LEU A 447 15.75 -24.48 24.38
N ARG A 448 16.58 -23.47 24.66
CA ARG A 448 18.04 -23.48 24.47
C ARG A 448 18.73 -22.52 25.45
N PHE A 449 20.06 -22.58 25.51
CA PHE A 449 20.83 -21.52 26.18
C PHE A 449 20.71 -20.20 25.43
N ALA A 450 20.73 -19.07 26.15
CA ALA A 450 20.60 -17.75 25.54
C ALA A 450 21.84 -17.30 24.74
N SER A 451 22.99 -17.92 24.99
CA SER A 451 24.26 -17.62 24.31
C SER A 451 24.83 -18.87 23.66
N GLN A 452 25.47 -18.70 22.49
CA GLN A 452 26.26 -19.75 21.85
C GLN A 452 27.52 -20.11 22.65
N SER A 453 28.01 -19.21 23.50
CA SER A 453 29.17 -19.40 24.36
C SER A 453 28.80 -19.72 25.81
N ALA A 454 27.62 -20.31 26.03
CA ALA A 454 27.09 -20.56 27.37
C ALA A 454 27.96 -21.48 28.24
N GLU A 455 28.86 -22.29 27.66
CA GLU A 455 29.87 -23.03 28.44
C GLU A 455 30.91 -22.14 29.14
N ASN A 456 31.03 -20.87 28.79
CA ASN A 456 32.01 -19.97 29.38
C ASN A 456 31.38 -19.15 30.52
N PRO A 457 31.70 -19.46 31.81
CA PRO A 457 31.19 -18.69 32.93
C PRO A 457 31.70 -17.25 32.88
N ASN A 458 30.93 -16.31 33.46
CA ASN A 458 31.36 -14.92 33.57
C ASN A 458 32.70 -14.83 34.33
N PRO A 459 33.75 -14.20 33.76
CA PRO A 459 35.07 -14.14 34.36
C PRO A 459 35.09 -13.44 35.73
N LYS A 460 34.07 -12.61 36.03
CA LYS A 460 33.92 -11.88 37.30
C LYS A 460 33.41 -12.75 38.47
N LEU A 461 32.97 -13.99 38.21
CA LEU A 461 32.54 -14.91 39.27
C LEU A 461 33.76 -15.39 40.08
N SER A 462 33.56 -15.72 41.37
CA SER A 462 34.57 -16.45 42.15
C SER A 462 34.80 -17.84 41.55
N GLU A 463 35.96 -18.45 41.82
CA GLU A 463 36.27 -19.79 41.30
C GLU A 463 35.24 -20.84 41.71
N GLU A 464 34.77 -20.80 42.95
CA GLU A 464 33.70 -21.68 43.44
C GLU A 464 32.39 -21.51 42.63
N ASN A 465 32.02 -20.26 42.31
CA ASN A 465 30.83 -19.98 41.52
C ASN A 465 31.01 -20.32 40.03
N LYS A 466 32.23 -20.25 39.48
CA LYS A 466 32.53 -20.73 38.13
C LYS A 466 32.39 -22.25 38.05
N ILE A 467 32.87 -22.97 39.06
CA ILE A 467 32.72 -24.43 39.16
C ILE A 467 31.24 -24.79 39.24
N LEU A 468 30.47 -24.14 40.12
CA LEU A 468 29.03 -24.37 40.25
C LEU A 468 28.29 -24.05 38.94
N TYR A 469 28.65 -22.97 38.24
CA TYR A 469 28.10 -22.65 36.92
C TYR A 469 28.32 -23.77 35.91
N LEU A 470 29.54 -24.31 35.81
CA LEU A 470 29.84 -25.38 34.87
C LEU A 470 29.13 -26.69 35.21
N ILE A 471 29.00 -27.01 36.50
CA ILE A 471 28.22 -28.16 36.98
C ILE A 471 26.76 -28.01 36.54
N MET A 472 26.17 -26.84 36.79
CA MET A 472 24.79 -26.55 36.40
C MET A 472 24.60 -26.54 34.87
N TYR A 473 25.53 -25.95 34.12
CA TYR A 473 25.50 -25.94 32.64
C TYR A 473 25.48 -27.36 32.08
N ASN A 474 26.41 -28.20 32.52
CA ASN A 474 26.50 -29.60 32.05
C ASN A 474 25.27 -30.39 32.49
N TYR A 475 24.80 -30.19 33.72
CA TYR A 475 23.58 -30.82 34.20
C TYR A 475 22.37 -30.47 33.33
N ILE A 476 22.17 -29.19 33.03
CA ILE A 476 21.06 -28.73 32.19
C ILE A 476 21.17 -29.33 30.78
N LYS A 477 22.34 -29.20 30.17
CA LYS A 477 22.66 -29.72 28.84
C LYS A 477 22.35 -31.21 28.71
N ASP A 478 22.83 -32.03 29.65
CA ASP A 478 22.77 -33.48 29.54
C ASP A 478 21.38 -34.06 29.84
N ASN A 479 20.57 -33.36 30.65
CA ASN A 479 19.29 -33.88 31.13
C ASN A 479 18.08 -33.27 30.42
N TYR A 480 18.19 -32.03 29.93
CA TYR A 480 17.06 -31.30 29.38
C TYR A 480 17.14 -31.11 27.87
N PHE A 481 18.31 -31.14 27.24
CA PHE A 481 18.46 -30.90 25.79
C PHE A 481 18.67 -32.18 24.98
N TYR A 482 18.24 -32.15 23.71
CA TYR A 482 18.57 -33.23 22.78
C TYR A 482 20.05 -33.17 22.42
N ARG A 483 20.78 -34.27 22.65
CA ARG A 483 22.23 -34.39 22.40
C ARG A 483 22.71 -33.90 21.04
N LYS A 484 21.87 -34.02 19.99
CA LYS A 484 22.23 -33.63 18.62
C LYS A 484 22.01 -32.15 18.32
N THR A 485 20.91 -31.58 18.81
CA THR A 485 20.48 -30.22 18.43
C THR A 485 20.76 -29.18 19.50
N MET A 486 21.07 -29.60 20.73
CA MET A 486 21.17 -28.70 21.89
C MET A 486 19.88 -27.89 22.15
N GLU A 487 18.75 -28.41 21.66
CA GLU A 487 17.42 -27.81 21.78
C GLU A 487 16.46 -28.80 22.45
N LYS A 488 15.41 -28.30 23.09
CA LYS A 488 14.29 -29.12 23.59
C LYS A 488 12.96 -28.49 23.23
N GLU A 489 12.05 -29.29 22.69
CA GLU A 489 10.71 -28.84 22.34
C GLU A 489 9.83 -28.67 23.60
N ILE A 490 9.18 -27.52 23.68
CA ILE A 490 8.30 -27.04 24.76
C ILE A 490 6.90 -26.85 24.17
N ARG A 491 5.88 -27.14 24.97
CA ARG A 491 4.49 -26.78 24.73
C ARG A 491 3.98 -25.84 25.81
N LEU A 492 3.32 -24.76 25.40
CA LEU A 492 2.62 -23.81 26.26
C LEU A 492 1.12 -24.04 26.08
N TYR A 493 0.53 -24.86 26.94
CA TYR A 493 -0.90 -25.12 26.93
C TYR A 493 -1.69 -23.91 27.43
N LEU A 494 -2.78 -23.60 26.74
CA LEU A 494 -3.74 -22.57 27.10
C LEU A 494 -4.92 -23.27 27.78
N ASP A 495 -4.84 -23.41 29.10
CA ASP A 495 -5.85 -24.12 29.87
C ASP A 495 -7.03 -23.16 30.13
N SER A 496 -8.17 -23.44 29.48
CA SER A 496 -9.46 -22.86 29.84
C SER A 496 -10.03 -23.58 31.06
N GLY A 497 -10.53 -22.82 32.03
CA GLY A 497 -11.09 -23.37 33.26
C GLY A 497 -12.48 -23.96 33.03
N ASN A 498 -13.46 -23.50 33.81
CA ASN A 498 -14.85 -23.91 33.61
C ASN A 498 -15.51 -23.22 32.39
N ASP A 499 -14.93 -22.11 31.94
CA ASP A 499 -15.38 -21.36 30.77
C ASP A 499 -14.45 -21.62 29.59
N LEU A 500 -14.95 -22.32 28.57
CA LEU A 500 -14.19 -22.62 27.36
C LEU A 500 -13.86 -21.36 26.53
N SER A 501 -14.54 -20.24 26.77
CA SER A 501 -14.24 -18.97 26.12
C SER A 501 -13.09 -18.19 26.77
N HIS A 502 -12.60 -18.63 27.94
CA HIS A 502 -11.59 -17.90 28.70
C HIS A 502 -10.38 -18.76 29.09
N VAL A 503 -9.18 -18.30 28.73
CA VAL A 503 -7.93 -18.95 29.17
C VAL A 503 -7.60 -18.43 30.57
N GLU A 504 -7.59 -19.31 31.57
CA GLU A 504 -7.25 -18.92 32.96
C GLU A 504 -5.75 -19.05 33.23
N ASN A 505 -5.11 -20.05 32.63
CA ASN A 505 -3.72 -20.40 32.94
C ASN A 505 -2.94 -20.79 31.68
N ILE A 506 -1.65 -20.47 31.70
CA ILE A 506 -0.67 -20.96 30.71
C ILE A 506 0.18 -22.03 31.38
N ARG A 507 0.13 -23.26 30.86
CA ARG A 507 0.91 -24.38 31.39
C ARG A 507 2.03 -24.73 30.43
N MET A 508 3.27 -24.51 30.85
CA MET A 508 4.47 -24.81 30.08
C MET A 508 5.02 -26.19 30.42
N GLU A 509 5.19 -27.05 29.42
CA GLU A 509 5.71 -28.43 29.57
C GLU A 509 6.67 -28.82 28.44
N PHE A 510 7.48 -29.87 28.62
CA PHE A 510 8.16 -30.47 27.45
C PHE A 510 7.17 -31.20 26.55
N ALA A 511 7.36 -31.06 25.23
CA ALA A 511 6.54 -31.79 24.24
C ALA A 511 6.68 -33.32 24.39
N TYR A 512 7.87 -33.78 24.77
CA TYR A 512 8.17 -35.18 25.04
C TYR A 512 9.00 -35.30 26.32
N LEU A 513 8.56 -36.14 27.26
CA LEU A 513 9.35 -36.49 28.43
C LEU A 513 10.62 -37.22 27.96
N GLY A 514 11.79 -36.59 28.15
CA GLY A 514 13.07 -37.18 27.79
C GLY A 514 13.51 -38.27 28.78
N ASN A 515 14.81 -38.48 28.90
CA ASN A 515 15.39 -39.46 29.83
C ASN A 515 15.12 -39.12 31.31
N SER A 516 15.00 -37.83 31.62
CA SER A 516 14.51 -37.36 32.90
C SER A 516 13.00 -37.57 32.96
N LYS A 517 12.54 -38.61 33.65
CA LYS A 517 11.10 -38.85 33.91
C LYS A 517 10.44 -37.75 34.78
N LYS A 518 11.18 -36.70 35.17
CA LYS A 518 10.69 -35.56 35.97
C LYS A 518 10.11 -34.48 35.05
N ARG A 519 8.96 -33.94 35.45
CA ARG A 519 8.13 -33.06 34.62
C ARG A 519 8.62 -31.62 34.75
N PHE A 520 9.30 -31.09 33.73
CA PHE A 520 9.35 -29.65 33.50
C PHE A 520 7.92 -29.22 33.20
N ARG A 521 7.23 -28.73 34.22
CA ARG A 521 5.83 -28.31 34.18
C ARG A 521 5.67 -27.10 35.08
N TYR A 522 5.32 -25.97 34.48
CA TYR A 522 5.12 -24.72 35.19
C TYR A 522 3.81 -24.08 34.74
N THR A 523 3.02 -23.58 35.69
CA THR A 523 1.74 -22.92 35.41
C THR A 523 1.86 -21.45 35.75
N PHE A 524 1.37 -20.60 34.86
CA PHE A 524 1.42 -19.15 34.96
C PHE A 524 -0.01 -18.58 34.84
N PRO A 525 -0.38 -17.58 35.67
CA PRO A 525 -1.65 -16.88 35.50
C PRO A 525 -1.61 -15.99 34.25
N VAL A 526 -2.75 -15.83 33.57
CA VAL A 526 -2.86 -14.90 32.42
C VAL A 526 -2.96 -13.43 32.85
N SER A 527 -2.72 -12.52 31.90
CA SER A 527 -3.01 -11.09 32.08
C SER A 527 -4.52 -10.83 32.04
N LYS A 528 -5.05 -10.05 33.00
CA LYS A 528 -6.49 -9.69 33.07
C LYS A 528 -6.97 -8.81 31.90
N ASP A 529 -6.03 -8.24 31.13
CA ASP A 529 -6.32 -7.31 30.03
C ASP A 529 -6.43 -8.02 28.66
N GLY A 530 -6.16 -9.33 28.58
CA GLY A 530 -6.18 -10.11 27.33
C GLY A 530 -7.54 -10.72 27.04
N TRP A 531 -8.52 -9.89 26.64
CA TRP A 531 -9.86 -10.36 26.29
C TRP A 531 -9.91 -10.82 24.82
N PHE A 532 -10.37 -12.05 24.61
CA PHE A 532 -10.93 -12.50 23.34
C PHE A 532 -12.46 -12.38 23.46
N GLU A 533 -13.02 -11.26 23.02
CA GLU A 533 -14.46 -11.16 22.73
C GLU A 533 -14.71 -11.40 21.24
#